data_AF-A0A7J6M224-F1
#
_entry.id   AF-A0A7J6M224-F1
#
_cell.length_a   1.000
_cell.length_b   1.000
_cell.length_c   1.000
_cell.angle_alpha   90.00
_cell.angle_beta   90.00
_cell.angle_gamma   90.00
#
_symmetry.space_group_name_H-M   'P 1'
#
loop_
_entity.id
_entity.type
_entity.pdbx_description
1 polymer ?
#
loop_
_entity_poly.entity_id
_entity_poly.type
_entity_poly.pdbx_seq_one_letter_code
_entity_poly.pdbx_strand_id
1 'polypeptide(L)'
;MALPIENSMATPAKFPNVLGYAVVLILILNLLFSCVMVVAVSSISDDVPGVITRAMPEGSTISRVVSACLSLELLCTYPGNAIPLFKLLERSTAAGRVFGGMRRLARVTYFSIIRIVVVAFTGVTAFVLADAFDVFLSLVGSVANASVLFVFPGMCFVASSTHEDDKRRYRWAAGLVVAFGLTAAVVGTAIGARTALQGILPAGHSS
;
A
#
# COMPACT_ATOMS: atom_id res chain seq x y z
N MET A 1 -2.67 10.64 8.17
CA MET A 1 -3.68 11.34 7.33
C MET A 1 -4.86 11.88 8.15
N ALA A 2 -5.25 11.25 9.27
CA ALA A 2 -6.37 11.72 10.10
C ALA A 2 -6.15 13.10 10.77
N LEU A 3 -4.95 13.39 11.30
CA LEU A 3 -4.69 14.59 12.10
C LEU A 3 -4.95 15.93 11.37
N PRO A 4 -4.55 16.13 10.09
CA PRO A 4 -4.92 17.34 9.36
C PRO A 4 -6.42 17.46 9.07
N ILE A 5 -7.12 16.33 8.92
CA ILE A 5 -8.57 16.28 8.67
C ILE A 5 -9.33 16.63 9.95
N GLU A 6 -8.91 16.08 11.09
CA GLU A 6 -9.44 16.42 12.41
C GLU A 6 -9.28 17.91 12.71
N ASN A 7 -8.10 18.48 12.44
CA ASN A 7 -7.84 19.92 12.60
C ASN A 7 -8.64 20.81 11.64
N SER A 8 -9.17 20.24 10.56
CA SER A 8 -10.00 20.94 9.58
C SER A 8 -11.50 20.73 9.81
N MET A 9 -11.90 19.91 10.80
CA MET A 9 -13.30 19.70 11.15
C MET A 9 -13.83 20.82 12.04
N ALA A 10 -15.06 21.27 11.76
CA ALA A 10 -15.77 22.27 12.57
C ALA A 10 -16.05 21.78 14.02
N THR A 11 -16.14 20.46 14.24
CA THR A 11 -16.33 19.86 15.57
C THR A 11 -15.43 18.62 15.76
N PRO A 12 -14.21 18.77 16.32
CA PRO A 12 -13.25 17.67 16.45
C PRO A 12 -13.74 16.55 17.40
N ALA A 13 -14.61 16.86 18.36
CA ALA A 13 -15.16 15.87 19.30
C ALA A 13 -15.98 14.74 18.65
N LYS A 14 -16.51 14.94 17.43
CA LYS A 14 -17.27 13.92 16.68
C LYS A 14 -16.40 13.10 15.72
N PHE A 15 -15.11 13.43 15.60
CA PHE A 15 -14.16 12.74 14.73
C PHE A 15 -14.17 11.21 14.86
N PRO A 16 -14.14 10.59 16.07
CA PRO A 16 -14.14 9.13 16.19
C PRO A 16 -15.42 8.48 15.65
N ASN A 17 -16.58 9.12 15.82
CA ASN A 17 -17.85 8.58 15.31
C ASN A 17 -17.91 8.67 13.78
N VAL A 18 -17.49 9.79 13.20
CA VAL A 18 -17.43 9.96 11.73
C VAL A 18 -16.44 8.98 11.12
N LEU A 19 -15.28 8.77 11.77
CA LEU A 19 -14.30 7.77 11.35
C LEU A 19 -14.90 6.36 11.39
N GLY A 20 -15.65 6.01 12.44
CA GLY A 20 -16.34 4.72 12.55
C GLY A 20 -17.33 4.49 11.40
N TYR A 21 -18.19 5.47 11.11
CA TYR A 21 -19.12 5.38 9.98
C TYR A 21 -18.39 5.26 8.63
N ALA A 22 -17.30 6.01 8.44
CA ALA A 22 -16.49 5.93 7.23
C ALA A 22 -15.86 4.53 7.05
N VAL A 23 -15.33 3.93 8.13
CA VAL A 23 -14.77 2.58 8.09
C VAL A 23 -15.84 1.54 7.76
N VAL A 24 -17.03 1.63 8.36
CA VAL A 24 -18.16 0.73 8.04
C VAL A 24 -18.59 0.88 6.58
N LEU A 25 -18.67 2.12 6.08
CA LEU A 25 -19.00 2.38 4.68
C LEU A 25 -17.95 1.76 3.73
N ILE A 26 -16.66 1.97 4.01
CA ILE A 26 -15.56 1.41 3.24
C ILE A 26 -15.61 -0.13 3.27
N LEU A 27 -15.94 -0.74 4.41
CA LEU A 27 -16.10 -2.19 4.53
C LEU A 27 -17.22 -2.71 3.61
N ILE A 28 -18.39 -2.06 3.63
CA ILE A 28 -19.52 -2.42 2.79
C ILE A 28 -19.14 -2.32 1.30
N LEU A 29 -18.50 -1.23 0.90
CA LEU A 29 -18.06 -1.04 -0.49
C LEU A 29 -17.05 -2.10 -0.93
N ASN A 30 -16.08 -2.45 -0.08
CA ASN A 30 -15.12 -3.51 -0.36
C ASN A 30 -15.78 -4.89 -0.48
N LEU A 31 -16.76 -5.19 0.37
CA LEU A 31 -17.53 -6.44 0.28
C LEU A 31 -18.33 -6.51 -1.01
N LEU A 32 -19.02 -5.44 -1.39
CA LEU A 32 -19.76 -5.37 -2.65
C LEU A 32 -18.83 -5.55 -3.85
N PHE A 33 -17.69 -4.87 -3.86
CA PHE A 33 -16.69 -5.01 -4.92
C PHE A 33 -16.13 -6.44 -4.98
N SER A 34 -15.85 -7.05 -3.82
CA SER A 34 -15.39 -8.44 -3.73
C SER A 34 -16.42 -9.41 -4.29
N CYS A 35 -17.71 -9.22 -4.02
CA CYS A 35 -18.77 -10.06 -4.58
C CYS A 35 -18.82 -9.96 -6.10
N VAL A 36 -18.75 -8.75 -6.65
CA VAL A 36 -18.71 -8.52 -8.10
C VAL A 36 -17.48 -9.19 -8.72
N MET A 37 -16.32 -9.09 -8.07
CA MET A 37 -15.08 -9.69 -8.54
C MET A 37 -15.16 -11.22 -8.57
N VAL A 38 -15.72 -11.86 -7.55
CA VAL A 38 -15.88 -13.33 -7.51
C VAL A 38 -16.76 -13.80 -8.67
N VAL A 39 -17.86 -13.10 -8.96
CA VAL A 39 -18.74 -13.42 -10.10
C VAL A 39 -17.99 -13.23 -11.42
N ALA A 40 -17.24 -12.14 -11.57
CA ALA A 40 -16.47 -11.86 -12.79
C ALA A 40 -15.40 -12.94 -13.04
N VAL A 41 -14.67 -13.35 -12.01
CA VAL A 41 -13.64 -14.40 -12.10
C VAL A 41 -14.26 -15.76 -12.37
N SER A 42 -15.40 -16.09 -11.75
CA SER A 42 -16.07 -17.39 -11.99
C SER A 42 -16.54 -17.61 -13.43
N SER A 43 -16.67 -16.53 -14.21
CA SER A 43 -17.03 -16.59 -15.63
C SER A 43 -15.83 -16.77 -16.56
N ILE A 44 -14.60 -16.69 -16.04
CA ILE A 44 -13.35 -16.84 -16.78
C ILE A 44 -12.77 -18.20 -16.38
N SER A 45 -12.76 -19.15 -17.33
CA SER A 45 -12.34 -20.53 -17.09
C SER A 45 -10.82 -20.71 -17.03
N ASP A 46 -10.07 -19.71 -17.53
CA ASP A 46 -8.61 -19.74 -17.67
C ASP A 46 -7.90 -19.00 -16.53
N ASP A 47 -6.59 -19.24 -16.40
CA ASP A 47 -5.72 -18.61 -15.40
C ASP A 47 -5.84 -17.09 -15.46
N VAL A 48 -6.37 -16.48 -14.40
CA VAL A 48 -6.67 -15.04 -14.38
C VAL A 48 -5.38 -14.30 -14.07
N PRO A 49 -4.84 -13.50 -15.02
CA PRO A 49 -3.67 -12.68 -14.72
C PRO A 49 -4.02 -11.70 -13.59
N GLY A 50 -3.12 -11.52 -12.64
CA GLY A 50 -3.33 -10.65 -11.47
C GLY A 50 -3.62 -9.18 -11.78
N VAL A 51 -3.48 -8.77 -13.04
CA VAL A 51 -4.02 -7.51 -13.57
C VAL A 51 -5.18 -7.82 -14.50
N ILE A 52 -6.41 -7.51 -14.04
CA ILE A 52 -7.65 -7.83 -14.77
C ILE A 52 -7.70 -7.25 -16.19
N THR A 53 -7.00 -6.14 -16.43
CA THR A 53 -6.89 -5.53 -17.76
C THR A 53 -6.20 -6.44 -18.78
N ARG A 54 -5.28 -7.33 -18.34
CA ARG A 54 -4.65 -8.33 -19.22
C ARG A 54 -5.54 -9.53 -19.52
N ALA A 55 -6.57 -9.77 -18.71
CA ALA A 55 -7.54 -10.85 -18.93
C ALA A 55 -8.58 -10.49 -20.00
N MET A 56 -8.66 -9.22 -20.43
CA MET A 56 -9.68 -8.76 -21.37
C MET A 56 -9.28 -9.05 -22.83
N PRO A 57 -10.23 -9.41 -23.73
CA PRO A 57 -9.94 -9.64 -25.13
C PRO A 57 -9.33 -8.40 -25.79
N GLU A 58 -8.13 -8.55 -26.36
CA GLU A 58 -7.43 -7.50 -27.10
C GLU A 58 -8.17 -7.20 -28.42
N GLY A 59 -9.08 -6.22 -28.39
CA GLY A 59 -9.79 -5.81 -29.60
C GLY A 59 -11.13 -5.10 -29.37
N SER A 60 -11.75 -5.24 -28.20
CA SER A 60 -12.98 -4.51 -27.90
C SER A 60 -12.70 -3.05 -27.58
N THR A 61 -13.53 -2.13 -28.11
CA THR A 61 -13.46 -0.69 -27.80
C THR A 61 -13.55 -0.44 -26.29
N ILE A 62 -14.30 -1.28 -25.57
CA ILE A 62 -14.50 -1.21 -24.12
C ILE A 62 -13.18 -1.45 -23.37
N SER A 63 -12.40 -2.48 -23.72
CA SER A 63 -11.11 -2.76 -23.08
C SER A 63 -10.13 -1.60 -23.21
N ARG A 64 -10.08 -0.95 -24.39
CA ARG A 64 -9.24 0.23 -24.62
C ARG A 64 -9.66 1.42 -23.76
N VAL A 65 -10.97 1.68 -23.64
CA VAL A 65 -11.50 2.78 -22.82
C VAL A 65 -11.21 2.54 -21.34
N VAL A 66 -11.41 1.32 -20.84
CA VAL A 66 -11.12 0.97 -19.44
C VAL A 66 -9.63 1.12 -19.15
N SER A 67 -8.77 0.60 -20.02
CA SER A 67 -7.30 0.72 -19.87
C SER A 67 -6.83 2.18 -19.88
N ALA A 68 -7.40 3.01 -20.75
CA ALA A 68 -7.12 4.44 -20.80
C ALA A 68 -7.58 5.15 -19.51
N CYS A 69 -8.78 4.82 -19.01
CA CYS A 69 -9.30 5.40 -17.77
C CYS A 69 -8.44 5.02 -16.56
N LEU A 70 -8.04 3.75 -16.43
CA LEU A 70 -7.12 3.28 -15.39
C LEU A 70 -5.75 3.97 -15.46
N SER A 71 -5.22 4.16 -16.66
CA SER A 71 -3.95 4.86 -16.85
C SER A 71 -4.04 6.33 -16.45
N LEU A 72 -5.16 7.00 -16.78
CA LEU A 72 -5.43 8.38 -16.37
C LEU A 72 -5.63 8.51 -14.86
N GLU A 73 -6.32 7.55 -14.25
CA GLU A 73 -6.50 7.46 -12.80
C GLU A 73 -5.14 7.38 -12.11
N LEU A 74 -4.29 6.41 -12.48
CA LEU A 74 -2.95 6.24 -11.92
C LEU A 74 -2.07 7.49 -12.11
N LEU A 75 -2.15 8.13 -13.28
CA LEU A 75 -1.44 9.36 -13.58
C LEU A 75 -1.90 10.52 -12.68
N CYS A 76 -3.18 10.55 -12.30
CA CYS A 76 -3.75 11.56 -11.42
C CYS A 76 -3.47 11.26 -9.93
N THR A 77 -3.48 9.99 -9.53
CA THR A 77 -3.20 9.57 -8.14
C THR A 77 -1.73 9.78 -7.76
N TYR A 78 -0.81 9.50 -8.67
CA TYR A 78 0.63 9.62 -8.42
C TYR A 78 1.07 11.01 -7.89
N PRO A 79 0.72 12.15 -8.54
CA PRO A 79 1.08 13.47 -8.03
C PRO A 79 0.43 13.77 -6.67
N GLY A 80 -0.80 13.30 -6.44
CA GLY A 80 -1.50 13.45 -5.17
C GLY A 80 -0.73 12.81 -4.00
N ASN A 81 -0.24 11.59 -4.20
CA ASN A 81 0.54 10.85 -3.19
C ASN A 81 2.00 11.35 -3.09
N ALA A 82 2.57 11.83 -4.19
CA ALA A 82 3.96 12.30 -4.26
C ALA A 82 4.22 13.54 -3.39
N ILE A 83 3.30 14.51 -3.35
CA ILE A 83 3.48 15.76 -2.59
C ILE A 83 3.74 15.52 -1.10
N PRO A 84 2.91 14.78 -0.34
CA PRO A 84 3.17 14.51 1.07
C PRO A 84 4.41 13.63 1.27
N LEU A 85 4.67 12.69 0.35
CA LEU A 85 5.86 11.84 0.41
C LEU A 85 7.15 12.67 0.32
N PHE A 86 7.26 13.58 -0.65
CA PHE A 86 8.46 14.43 -0.80
C PHE A 86 8.64 15.39 0.38
N LYS A 87 7.55 15.94 0.93
CA LYS A 87 7.60 16.75 2.15
C LYS A 87 8.09 15.94 3.35
N LEU A 88 7.67 14.69 3.48
CA LEU A 88 8.13 13.80 4.54
C LEU A 88 9.62 13.45 4.36
N LEU A 89 10.04 13.17 3.13
CA LEU A 89 11.42 12.85 2.80
C LEU A 89 12.38 14.02 3.09
N GLU A 90 11.94 15.25 2.80
CA GLU A 90 12.66 16.49 3.15
C GLU A 90 12.80 16.68 4.67
N ARG A 91 11.79 16.30 5.46
CA ARG A 91 11.83 16.37 6.92
C ARG A 91 12.63 15.24 7.56
N SER A 92 12.57 14.04 6.97
CA SER A 92 13.18 12.80 7.49
C SER A 92 14.68 12.76 7.25
N THR A 93 15.14 13.18 6.07
CA THR A 93 16.56 13.39 5.85
C THR A 93 17.04 14.49 6.80
N ALA A 94 18.09 14.23 7.58
CA ALA A 94 18.71 15.18 8.52
C ALA A 94 19.20 16.50 7.88
N ALA A 95 18.90 16.72 6.60
CA ALA A 95 19.06 17.96 5.87
C ALA A 95 18.44 19.16 6.59
N GLY A 96 17.33 19.00 7.33
CA GLY A 96 16.76 20.08 8.14
C GLY A 96 17.66 20.57 9.30
N ARG A 97 18.55 19.72 9.82
CA ARG A 97 19.46 20.05 10.94
C ARG A 97 20.90 20.34 10.51
N VAL A 98 21.36 19.74 9.40
CA VAL A 98 22.72 19.92 8.87
C VAL A 98 22.81 21.07 7.85
N PHE A 99 21.73 21.40 7.15
CA PHE A 99 21.72 22.46 6.11
C PHE A 99 21.27 23.82 6.66
N GLY A 100 21.66 24.16 7.89
CA GLY A 100 21.49 25.53 8.43
C GLY A 100 22.26 26.60 7.65
N GLY A 101 23.23 26.22 6.81
CA GLY A 101 24.06 27.13 6.01
C GLY A 101 24.20 26.83 4.51
N MET A 102 23.58 25.78 3.98
CA MET A 102 23.75 25.40 2.56
C MET A 102 22.82 26.23 1.65
N ARG A 103 23.36 26.74 0.53
CA ARG A 103 22.64 27.56 -0.46
C ARG A 103 21.35 26.86 -0.92
N ARG A 104 20.26 27.63 -1.05
CA ARG A 104 18.92 27.18 -1.52
C ARG A 104 18.99 26.30 -2.77
N LEU A 105 19.94 26.59 -3.68
CA LEU A 105 20.20 25.81 -4.88
C LEU A 105 20.60 24.35 -4.59
N ALA A 106 21.57 24.13 -3.69
CA ALA A 106 22.06 22.79 -3.38
C ALA A 106 20.97 21.90 -2.74
N ARG A 107 20.06 22.52 -1.95
CA ARG A 107 18.89 21.83 -1.40
C ARG A 107 17.93 21.37 -2.50
N VAL A 108 17.60 22.26 -3.44
CA VAL A 108 16.71 21.94 -4.57
C VAL A 108 17.33 20.86 -5.45
N THR A 109 18.62 20.95 -5.75
CA THR A 109 19.34 19.95 -6.55
C THR A 109 19.34 18.58 -5.87
N TYR A 110 19.61 18.51 -4.56
CA TYR A 110 19.60 17.26 -3.81
C TYR A 110 18.23 16.56 -3.84
N PHE A 111 17.14 17.29 -3.60
CA PHE A 111 15.80 16.71 -3.64
C PHE A 111 15.36 16.30 -5.05
N SER A 112 15.76 17.07 -6.07
CA SER A 112 15.53 16.69 -7.47
C SER A 112 16.28 15.41 -7.84
N ILE A 113 17.53 15.24 -7.39
CA ILE A 113 18.29 14.01 -7.61
C ILE A 113 17.61 12.82 -6.94
N ILE A 114 17.19 12.94 -5.68
CA ILE A 114 16.46 11.86 -4.99
C ILE A 114 15.17 11.50 -5.75
N ARG A 115 14.44 12.50 -6.25
CA ARG A 115 13.23 12.27 -7.04
C ARG A 115 13.52 11.50 -8.31
N ILE A 116 14.58 11.86 -9.03
CA ILE A 116 15.03 11.16 -10.24
C ILE A 116 15.42 9.72 -9.90
N VAL A 117 16.17 9.50 -8.82
CA VAL A 117 16.58 8.15 -8.39
C VAL A 117 15.37 7.28 -8.05
N VAL A 118 14.40 7.81 -7.31
CA VAL A 118 13.17 7.07 -6.97
C VAL A 118 12.36 6.72 -8.22
N VAL A 119 12.18 7.67 -9.14
CA VAL A 119 11.44 7.42 -10.40
C VAL A 119 12.19 6.43 -11.30
N ALA A 120 13.52 6.55 -11.40
CA ALA A 120 14.34 5.62 -12.15
C ALA A 120 14.25 4.21 -11.55
N PHE A 121 14.31 4.09 -10.23
CA PHE A 121 14.11 2.82 -9.53
C PHE A 121 12.73 2.22 -9.82
N THR A 122 11.66 3.03 -9.78
CA THR A 122 10.32 2.58 -10.15
C THR A 122 10.27 2.08 -11.59
N GLY A 123 10.90 2.79 -12.54
CA GLY A 123 11.00 2.36 -13.93
C GLY A 123 11.74 1.04 -14.11
N VAL A 124 12.86 0.86 -13.42
CA VAL A 124 13.61 -0.41 -13.42
C VAL A 124 12.75 -1.54 -12.84
N THR A 125 12.08 -1.33 -11.71
CA THR A 125 11.20 -2.35 -11.13
C THR A 125 10.03 -2.68 -12.05
N ALA A 126 9.46 -1.70 -12.76
CA ALA A 126 8.37 -1.93 -13.72
C ALA A 126 8.83 -2.77 -14.91
N PHE A 127 10.07 -2.58 -15.38
CA PHE A 127 10.64 -3.37 -16.45
C PHE A 127 10.92 -4.81 -16.01
N VAL A 128 11.55 -5.00 -14.85
CA VAL A 128 11.96 -6.34 -14.38
C VAL A 128 10.76 -7.17 -13.89
N LEU A 129 9.73 -6.54 -13.32
CA LEU A 129 8.57 -7.22 -12.74
C LEU A 129 7.32 -7.15 -13.63
N ALA A 130 7.47 -6.82 -14.92
CA ALA A 130 6.34 -6.69 -15.84
C ALA A 130 5.46 -7.96 -15.88
N ASP A 131 6.07 -9.14 -15.77
CA ASP A 131 5.38 -10.43 -15.85
C ASP A 131 4.81 -10.90 -14.50
N ALA A 132 5.40 -10.46 -13.38
CA ALA A 132 5.06 -10.90 -12.02
C ALA A 132 4.61 -9.74 -11.10
N PHE A 133 3.94 -8.74 -11.66
CA PHE A 133 3.51 -7.54 -10.93
C PHE A 133 2.62 -7.85 -9.72
N ASP A 134 1.76 -8.87 -9.82
CA ASP A 134 0.86 -9.27 -8.73
C ASP A 134 1.60 -9.86 -7.51
N VAL A 135 2.64 -10.66 -7.76
CA VAL A 135 3.52 -11.17 -6.69
C VAL A 135 4.23 -10.01 -5.97
N PHE A 136 4.67 -9.00 -6.72
CA PHE A 136 5.27 -7.81 -6.12
C PHE A 136 4.26 -6.99 -5.32
N LEU A 137 3.06 -6.76 -5.85
CA LEU A 137 2.02 -6.00 -5.19
C LEU A 137 1.59 -6.67 -3.88
N SER A 138 1.40 -7.99 -3.87
CA SER A 138 1.06 -8.77 -2.67
C SER A 138 2.18 -8.76 -1.63
N LEU A 139 3.45 -8.84 -2.05
CA LEU A 139 4.60 -8.74 -1.16
C LEU A 139 4.69 -7.35 -0.51
N VAL A 140 4.66 -6.28 -1.32
CA VAL A 140 4.75 -4.90 -0.82
C VAL A 140 3.54 -4.59 0.07
N GLY A 141 2.34 -4.99 -0.34
CA GLY A 141 1.12 -4.82 0.45
C GLY A 141 1.21 -5.52 1.79
N SER A 142 1.63 -6.79 1.82
CA SER A 142 1.79 -7.57 3.04
C SER A 142 2.82 -6.95 4.01
N VAL A 143 4.04 -6.64 3.52
CA VAL A 143 5.12 -6.10 4.34
C VAL A 143 4.81 -4.69 4.83
N ALA A 144 4.30 -3.82 3.95
CA ALA A 144 4.00 -2.44 4.29
C ALA A 144 2.78 -2.35 5.22
N ASN A 145 1.70 -3.10 4.93
CA ASN A 145 0.51 -3.11 5.76
C ASN A 145 0.79 -3.71 7.13
N ALA A 146 1.56 -4.79 7.20
CA ALA A 146 1.99 -5.34 8.49
C ALA A 146 2.81 -4.32 9.28
N SER A 147 3.78 -3.68 8.64
CA SER A 147 4.59 -2.66 9.32
C SER A 147 3.73 -1.51 9.83
N VAL A 148 2.83 -0.96 9.02
CA VAL A 148 2.03 0.21 9.41
C VAL A 148 0.93 -0.15 10.40
N LEU A 149 0.13 -1.19 10.15
CA LEU A 149 -0.99 -1.57 11.02
C LEU A 149 -0.55 -2.12 12.36
N PHE A 150 0.63 -2.74 12.48
CA PHE A 150 1.08 -3.31 13.75
C PHE A 150 2.01 -2.37 14.51
N VAL A 151 2.98 -1.75 13.82
CA VAL A 151 3.97 -0.89 14.47
C VAL A 151 3.36 0.46 14.85
N PHE A 152 2.55 1.08 13.98
CA PHE A 152 2.02 2.42 14.24
C PHE A 152 1.08 2.49 15.46
N PRO A 153 0.01 1.67 15.58
CA PRO A 153 -0.80 1.70 16.78
C PRO A 153 -0.02 1.21 18.00
N GLY A 154 0.84 0.19 17.88
CA GLY A 154 1.67 -0.28 18.99
C GLY A 154 2.52 0.84 19.61
N MET A 155 3.15 1.68 18.78
CA MET A 155 3.91 2.84 19.25
C MET A 155 3.00 3.93 19.87
N CYS A 156 1.86 4.25 19.23
CA CYS A 156 0.92 5.25 19.76
C CYS A 156 0.33 4.83 21.11
N PHE A 157 -0.01 3.55 21.29
CA PHE A 157 -0.56 3.03 22.55
C PHE A 157 0.48 3.00 23.68
N VAL A 158 1.74 2.66 23.40
CA VAL A 158 2.81 2.73 24.41
C VAL A 158 3.12 4.18 24.79
N ALA A 159 3.08 5.11 23.83
CA ALA A 159 3.33 6.52 24.07
C ALA A 159 2.18 7.22 24.83
N SER A 160 0.93 6.77 24.71
CA SER A 160 -0.22 7.33 25.43
C SER A 160 -0.47 6.72 26.82
N SER A 161 0.20 5.61 27.15
CA SER A 161 0.03 4.89 28.41
C SER A 161 0.89 5.49 29.53
N THR A 162 0.30 6.39 30.32
CA THR A 162 0.95 7.05 31.47
C THR A 162 0.89 6.23 32.77
N HIS A 163 0.03 5.20 32.86
CA HIS A 163 -0.13 4.34 34.07
C HIS A 163 0.49 2.94 33.90
N GLU A 164 1.15 2.43 34.94
CA GLU A 164 2.07 1.29 34.88
C GLU A 164 1.40 -0.09 34.88
N ASP A 165 0.27 -0.25 35.58
CA ASP A 165 -0.44 -1.54 35.72
C ASP A 165 -1.19 -1.97 34.44
N ASP A 166 -1.73 -0.98 33.74
CA ASP A 166 -2.42 -1.15 32.46
C ASP A 166 -1.45 -1.51 31.33
N LYS A 167 -0.21 -1.03 31.44
CA LYS A 167 0.87 -1.21 30.46
C LYS A 167 1.17 -2.69 30.19
N ARG A 168 1.02 -3.58 31.18
CA ARG A 168 1.28 -5.02 31.00
C ARG A 168 0.18 -5.69 30.17
N ARG A 169 -1.10 -5.46 30.46
CA ARG A 169 -2.23 -5.99 29.67
C ARG A 169 -2.22 -5.46 28.23
N TYR A 170 -1.94 -4.17 28.06
CA TYR A 170 -1.88 -3.56 26.73
C TYR A 170 -0.67 -4.00 25.90
N ARG A 171 0.48 -4.29 26.54
CA ARG A 171 1.64 -4.91 25.85
C ARG A 171 1.34 -6.31 25.33
N TRP A 172 0.55 -7.11 26.06
CA TRP A 172 0.12 -8.43 25.59
C TRP A 172 -0.86 -8.30 24.41
N ALA A 173 -1.84 -7.38 24.48
CA ALA A 173 -2.77 -7.13 23.37
C ALA A 173 -2.03 -6.62 22.12
N ALA A 174 -1.07 -5.69 22.28
CA ALA A 174 -0.22 -5.22 21.19
C ALA A 174 0.64 -6.36 20.63
N GLY A 175 1.20 -7.22 21.48
CA GLY A 175 1.95 -8.41 21.08
C GLY A 175 1.12 -9.41 20.28
N LEU A 176 -0.14 -9.64 20.67
CA LEU A 176 -1.07 -10.50 19.93
C LEU A 176 -1.43 -9.92 18.56
N VAL A 177 -1.66 -8.60 18.49
CA VAL A 177 -1.95 -7.89 17.25
C VAL A 177 -0.75 -7.96 16.31
N VAL A 178 0.47 -7.69 16.81
CA VAL A 178 1.73 -7.85 16.04
C VAL A 178 1.96 -9.29 15.59
N ALA A 179 1.71 -10.28 16.46
CA ALA A 179 1.88 -11.69 16.12
C ALA A 179 0.90 -12.13 15.04
N PHE A 180 -0.39 -11.76 15.17
CA PHE A 180 -1.40 -11.98 14.14
C PHE A 180 -0.96 -11.37 12.80
N GLY A 181 -0.41 -10.16 12.86
CA GLY A 181 0.18 -9.49 11.72
C GLY A 181 1.33 -10.19 11.05
N LEU A 182 2.29 -10.65 11.84
CA LEU A 182 3.42 -11.43 11.35
C LEU A 182 2.93 -12.73 10.72
N THR A 183 1.96 -13.41 11.33
CA THR A 183 1.40 -14.65 10.77
C THR A 183 0.67 -14.39 9.45
N ALA A 184 -0.12 -13.32 9.35
CA ALA A 184 -0.77 -12.93 8.10
C ALA A 184 0.26 -12.55 7.03
N ALA A 185 1.35 -11.89 7.42
CA ALA A 185 2.42 -11.52 6.50
C ALA A 185 3.19 -12.75 5.98
N VAL A 186 3.50 -13.70 6.88
CA VAL A 186 4.16 -14.97 6.54
C VAL A 186 3.25 -15.82 5.65
N VAL A 187 1.96 -15.91 5.96
CA VAL A 187 0.99 -16.65 5.12
C VAL A 187 0.86 -16.00 3.75
N GLY A 188 0.72 -14.67 3.68
CA GLY A 188 0.66 -13.95 2.40
C GLY A 188 1.93 -14.13 1.56
N THR A 189 3.10 -14.08 2.20
CA THR A 189 4.40 -14.32 1.55
C THR A 189 4.53 -15.78 1.11
N ALA A 190 4.08 -16.75 1.92
CA ALA A 190 4.13 -18.16 1.60
C ALA A 190 3.21 -18.53 0.43
N ILE A 191 2.03 -17.90 0.35
CA ILE A 191 1.12 -18.08 -0.79
C ILE A 191 1.74 -17.45 -2.03
N GLY A 192 2.16 -16.18 -1.98
CA GLY A 192 2.78 -15.50 -3.14
C GLY A 192 4.07 -16.17 -3.62
N ALA A 193 4.90 -16.70 -2.71
CA ALA A 193 6.10 -17.46 -3.06
C ALA A 193 5.76 -18.80 -3.71
N ARG A 194 4.69 -19.48 -3.29
CA ARG A 194 4.24 -20.72 -3.94
C ARG A 194 3.74 -20.46 -5.36
N THR A 195 2.97 -19.39 -5.57
CA THR A 195 2.52 -19.00 -6.92
C THR A 195 3.69 -18.61 -7.81
N ALA A 196 4.66 -17.86 -7.28
CA ALA A 196 5.87 -17.49 -8.02
C ALA A 196 6.76 -18.70 -8.37
N LEU A 197 6.90 -19.66 -7.44
CA LEU A 197 7.66 -20.90 -7.68
C LEU A 197 6.99 -21.81 -8.72
N GLN A 198 5.65 -21.86 -8.74
CA GLN A 198 4.90 -22.61 -9.76
C GLN A 198 4.99 -21.95 -11.15
N GLY A 199 5.03 -20.62 -11.23
CA GLY A 199 5.25 -19.90 -12.49
C GLY A 199 6.66 -20.05 -13.09
N ILE A 200 7.67 -20.37 -12.27
CA ILE A 200 9.07 -20.58 -12.72
C ILE A 200 9.37 -22.05 -13.08
N LEU A 201 8.51 -23.00 -12.68
CA LEU A 201 8.66 -24.44 -12.97
C LEU A 201 7.65 -24.99 -14.01
N PRO A 202 7.50 -24.45 -15.23
CA PRO A 202 6.78 -25.17 -16.29
C PRO A 202 7.74 -26.12 -17.01
N ALA A 203 8.13 -27.24 -16.39
CA ALA A 203 8.60 -28.45 -17.09
C ALA A 203 8.78 -29.63 -16.12
N GLY A 204 7.75 -30.47 -16.06
CA GLY A 204 7.79 -31.78 -15.44
C GLY A 204 6.61 -32.61 -15.94
N HIS A 205 6.55 -32.83 -17.26
CA HIS A 205 5.68 -33.85 -17.85
C HIS A 205 5.95 -35.22 -17.22
N SER A 206 4.91 -35.86 -16.74
CA SER A 206 4.62 -37.29 -16.95
C SER A 206 3.22 -37.55 -16.38
N SER A 207 2.23 -37.71 -17.26
CA SER A 207 1.66 -39.02 -17.66
C SER A 207 0.51 -39.42 -16.74
#